data_AF-A0A355SHN3-F1
#
_entry.id   AF-A0A355SHN3-F1
#
_cell.length_a   1.000
_cell.length_b   1.000
_cell.length_c   1.000
_cell.angle_alpha   90.00
_cell.angle_beta   90.00
_cell.angle_gamma   90.00
#
_symmetry.space_group_name_H-M   'P 1'
#
loop_
_entity.id
_entity.type
_entity.pdbx_description
1 polymer ?
#
loop_
_entity_poly.entity_id
_entity_poly.type
_entity_poly.pdbx_seq_one_letter_code
_entity_poly.pdbx_strand_id
1 'polypeptide(L)'
;TKIDYPVVQADNNRFYLNHNVERKKSSHGAIFMDYRNTGDRDFNTVIYGHSMKDGTMFGSLLNYKDPAFCLKHKTIEYDSLEQSMKWRIFSVYIFHQGSDFIQIYFDSDEEYARYLNIISRNSIYETGIEVTKGDKILTLVTCSYEFNDARLVICAKRI
;
A
#
# COMPACT_ATOMS: atom_id res chain seq x y z
N THR A 1 -10.59 -5.79 9.01
CA THR A 1 -9.95 -7.07 8.62
C THR A 1 -9.08 -7.52 9.79
N LYS A 2 -8.12 -8.46 9.63
CA LYS A 2 -7.10 -8.72 10.68
C LYS A 2 -5.97 -7.68 10.69
N ILE A 3 -5.99 -6.71 9.77
CA ILE A 3 -4.99 -5.66 9.68
C ILE A 3 -5.28 -4.62 10.75
N ASP A 4 -4.47 -4.68 11.80
CA ASP A 4 -4.42 -3.73 12.91
C ASP A 4 -3.01 -3.81 13.49
N TYR A 5 -2.09 -3.05 12.89
CA TYR A 5 -0.65 -3.17 13.13
C TYR A 5 0.01 -1.79 13.17
N PRO A 6 1.04 -1.60 14.02
CA PRO A 6 1.89 -0.43 13.92
C PRO A 6 2.68 -0.44 12.60
N VAL A 7 2.98 0.75 12.09
CA VAL A 7 3.81 0.94 10.91
C VAL A 7 5.18 1.44 11.35
N VAL A 8 6.24 0.72 10.98
CA VAL A 8 7.63 1.08 11.28
C VAL A 8 8.37 1.50 10.02
N GLN A 9 9.52 2.17 10.15
CA GLN A 9 10.33 2.60 9.02
C GLN A 9 11.81 2.38 9.32
N ALA A 10 12.58 2.02 8.29
CA ALA A 10 14.03 1.87 8.33
C ALA A 10 14.67 2.70 7.20
N ASP A 11 16.00 2.75 7.15
CA ASP A 11 16.78 3.37 6.09
C ASP A 11 16.76 2.59 4.75
N ASN A 12 16.04 1.46 4.70
CA ASN A 12 15.87 0.63 3.52
C ASN A 12 14.56 -0.19 3.59
N ASN A 13 14.10 -0.69 2.45
CA ASN A 13 12.89 -1.52 2.33
C ASN A 13 13.11 -3.02 2.62
N ARG A 14 14.25 -3.41 3.22
CA ARG A 14 14.62 -4.82 3.46
C ARG A 14 14.63 -5.22 4.93
N PHE A 15 14.98 -4.31 5.83
CA PHE A 15 15.18 -4.62 7.25
C PHE A 15 13.95 -5.27 7.90
N TYR A 16 12.77 -4.67 7.73
CA TYR A 16 11.53 -5.16 8.33
C TYR A 16 10.85 -6.30 7.55
N LEU A 17 11.46 -6.80 6.46
CA LEU A 17 11.01 -8.03 5.84
C LEU A 17 11.24 -9.24 6.77
N ASN A 18 12.25 -9.22 7.61
CA ASN A 18 12.57 -10.34 8.51
C ASN A 18 12.81 -9.92 9.96
N HIS A 19 12.37 -8.71 10.34
CA HIS A 19 12.38 -8.21 11.70
C HIS A 19 11.00 -7.69 12.10
N ASN A 20 10.60 -7.94 13.34
CA ASN A 20 9.39 -7.39 13.91
C ASN A 20 9.61 -5.93 14.40
N VAL A 21 8.58 -5.34 14.99
CA VAL A 21 8.58 -3.95 15.50
C VAL A 21 9.60 -3.71 16.63
N GLU A 22 10.00 -4.76 17.35
CA GLU A 22 11.04 -4.73 18.37
C GLU A 22 12.44 -4.95 17.78
N ARG A 23 12.56 -4.99 16.45
CA ARG A 23 13.80 -5.28 15.69
C ARG A 23 14.38 -6.67 15.97
N LYS A 24 13.56 -7.62 16.43
CA LYS A 24 13.93 -9.04 16.58
C LYS A 24 13.60 -9.79 15.30
N LYS A 25 14.42 -10.79 14.96
CA LYS A 25 14.17 -11.64 13.78
C LYS A 25 12.78 -12.28 13.87
N SER A 26 12.03 -12.19 12.79
CA SER A 26 10.67 -12.75 12.67
C SER A 26 10.37 -13.10 11.23
N SER A 27 9.83 -14.30 10.98
CA SER A 27 9.37 -14.71 9.66
C SER A 27 8.16 -13.90 9.16
N HIS A 28 7.41 -13.27 10.07
CA HIS A 28 6.27 -12.41 9.73
C HIS A 28 6.70 -10.98 9.41
N GLY A 29 7.96 -10.61 9.69
CA GLY A 29 8.44 -9.24 9.55
C GLY A 29 7.62 -8.25 10.37
N ALA A 30 7.44 -7.05 9.82
CA ALA A 30 6.52 -6.02 10.31
C ALA A 30 5.73 -5.41 9.13
N ILE A 31 4.73 -4.58 9.44
CA ILE A 31 4.17 -3.63 8.47
C ILE A 31 5.08 -2.41 8.46
N PHE A 32 5.60 -2.03 7.29
CA PHE A 32 6.62 -0.99 7.22
C PHE A 32 6.43 -0.03 6.05
N MET A 33 6.74 1.25 6.31
CA MET A 33 6.70 2.31 5.31
C MET A 33 7.94 2.27 4.42
N ASP A 34 7.82 2.71 3.17
CA ASP A 34 8.96 2.90 2.27
C ASP A 34 9.98 3.88 2.87
N TYR A 35 11.26 3.55 2.79
CA TYR A 35 12.33 4.39 3.35
C TYR A 35 12.40 5.80 2.74
N ARG A 36 11.86 6.00 1.53
CA ARG A 36 11.81 7.31 0.86
C ARG A 36 10.70 8.19 1.43
N ASN A 37 9.66 7.64 2.03
CA ASN A 37 8.60 8.47 2.58
C ASN A 37 9.11 9.32 3.74
N THR A 38 8.73 10.59 3.78
CA THR A 38 9.19 11.58 4.77
C THR A 38 8.09 11.98 5.76
N GLY A 39 6.92 11.33 5.67
CA GLY A 39 5.77 11.54 6.55
C GLY A 39 4.53 11.98 5.77
N ASP A 40 3.66 12.76 6.41
CA ASP A 40 2.32 13.09 5.88
C ASP A 40 2.30 14.07 4.70
N ARG A 41 3.48 14.57 4.32
CA ARG A 41 3.62 15.55 3.23
C ARG A 41 3.68 14.90 1.85
N ASP A 42 4.07 13.64 1.76
CA ASP A 42 4.22 12.96 0.48
C ASP A 42 2.89 12.83 -0.27
N PHE A 43 2.95 12.86 -1.60
CA PHE A 43 1.78 12.62 -2.45
C PHE A 43 1.36 11.15 -2.42
N ASN A 44 2.32 10.23 -2.28
CA ASN A 44 2.07 8.80 -2.17
C ASN A 44 2.82 8.21 -0.97
N THR A 45 2.08 7.85 0.07
CA THR A 45 2.61 7.07 1.20
C THR A 45 2.56 5.59 0.85
N VAL A 46 3.69 4.90 0.90
CA VAL A 46 3.77 3.49 0.51
C VAL A 46 4.07 2.63 1.73
N ILE A 47 3.25 1.61 1.94
CA ILE A 47 3.37 0.67 3.06
C ILE A 47 3.44 -0.76 2.52
N TYR A 48 4.39 -1.52 3.04
CA TYR A 48 4.66 -2.91 2.71
C TYR A 48 4.30 -3.83 3.88
N GLY A 49 3.97 -5.07 3.56
CA GLY A 49 3.73 -6.11 4.55
C GLY A 49 3.66 -7.49 3.90
N HIS A 50 4.04 -8.53 4.66
CA HIS A 50 3.96 -9.91 4.14
C HIS A 50 2.53 -10.35 3.90
N SER A 51 2.32 -11.14 2.85
CA SER A 51 1.05 -11.83 2.62
C SER A 51 1.10 -13.23 3.23
N MET A 52 0.73 -13.34 4.51
CA MET A 52 0.77 -14.62 5.23
C MET A 52 -0.45 -15.47 4.88
N LYS A 53 -0.26 -16.79 4.74
CA LYS A 53 -1.32 -17.76 4.36
C LYS A 53 -2.46 -17.85 5.39
N ASP A 54 -2.20 -17.49 6.65
CA ASP A 54 -3.19 -17.45 7.74
C ASP A 54 -3.99 -16.12 7.79
N GLY A 55 -3.75 -15.23 6.83
CA GLY A 55 -4.40 -13.93 6.69
C GLY A 55 -3.83 -12.83 7.59
N THR A 56 -2.79 -13.10 8.38
CA THR A 56 -2.09 -12.08 9.18
C THR A 56 -1.24 -11.15 8.31
N MET A 57 -0.75 -10.06 8.90
CA MET A 57 -0.04 -9.00 8.18
C MET A 57 -0.92 -8.50 7.02
N PHE A 58 -0.40 -8.45 5.79
CA PHE A 58 -1.17 -8.11 4.59
C PHE A 58 -1.81 -9.32 3.91
N GLY A 59 -1.86 -10.49 4.56
CA GLY A 59 -2.54 -11.68 4.04
C GLY A 59 -4.01 -11.41 3.71
N SER A 60 -4.72 -10.68 4.58
CA SER A 60 -6.13 -10.32 4.33
C SER A 60 -6.34 -9.32 3.17
N LEU A 61 -5.27 -8.69 2.65
CA LEU A 61 -5.40 -7.84 1.46
C LEU A 61 -5.79 -8.67 0.22
N LEU A 62 -5.45 -9.96 0.17
CA LEU A 62 -5.82 -10.85 -0.93
C LEU A 62 -7.33 -10.92 -1.16
N ASN A 63 -8.15 -10.66 -0.15
CA ASN A 63 -9.60 -10.64 -0.26
C ASN A 63 -10.09 -9.47 -1.14
N TYR A 64 -9.32 -8.40 -1.31
CA TYR A 64 -9.66 -7.30 -2.22
C TYR A 64 -9.58 -7.72 -3.69
N LYS A 65 -9.17 -8.95 -4.03
CA LYS A 65 -9.38 -9.47 -5.39
C LYS A 65 -10.86 -9.64 -5.73
N ASP A 66 -11.72 -9.77 -4.72
CA ASP A 66 -13.17 -9.80 -4.86
C ASP A 66 -13.78 -8.39 -4.71
N PRO A 67 -14.42 -7.83 -5.74
CA PRO A 67 -15.07 -6.52 -5.65
C PRO A 67 -16.14 -6.44 -4.55
N ALA A 68 -16.81 -7.55 -4.21
CA ALA A 68 -17.80 -7.57 -3.14
C ALA A 68 -17.17 -7.34 -1.75
N PHE A 69 -15.94 -7.81 -1.56
CA PHE A 69 -15.17 -7.53 -0.36
C PHE A 69 -14.80 -6.04 -0.28
N CYS A 70 -14.32 -5.47 -1.39
CA CYS A 70 -14.02 -4.04 -1.47
C CYS A 70 -15.25 -3.17 -1.17
N LEU A 71 -16.44 -3.58 -1.64
CA LEU A 71 -17.69 -2.86 -1.37
C LEU A 71 -18.05 -2.84 0.13
N LYS A 72 -17.70 -3.89 0.89
CA LYS A 72 -17.91 -3.96 2.34
C LYS A 72 -16.80 -3.28 3.15
N HIS A 73 -15.60 -3.18 2.58
CA HIS A 73 -14.39 -2.66 3.23
C HIS A 73 -13.76 -1.52 2.42
N LYS A 74 -14.53 -0.46 2.15
CA LYS A 74 -14.10 0.63 1.23
C LYS A 74 -12.99 1.53 1.78
N THR A 75 -12.81 1.55 3.10
CA THR A 75 -11.98 2.52 3.80
C THR A 75 -10.86 1.85 4.57
N ILE A 76 -9.68 2.47 4.52
CA ILE A 76 -8.50 2.16 5.33
C ILE A 76 -8.34 3.29 6.34
N GLU A 77 -8.01 2.94 7.58
CA GLU A 77 -7.57 3.89 8.60
C GLU A 77 -6.05 3.75 8.72
N TYR A 78 -5.35 4.87 8.57
CA TYR A 78 -3.90 4.93 8.73
C TYR A 78 -3.58 6.23 9.46
N ASP A 79 -3.02 6.06 10.66
CA ASP A 79 -2.70 7.15 11.55
C ASP A 79 -1.21 7.40 11.51
N SER A 80 -0.84 8.66 11.27
CA SER A 80 0.53 9.11 11.48
C SER A 80 0.74 9.46 12.94
N LEU A 81 1.97 9.89 13.28
CA LEU A 81 2.24 10.44 14.60
C LEU A 81 1.52 11.77 14.85
N GLU A 82 1.04 12.45 13.79
CA GLU A 82 0.44 13.78 13.87
C GLU A 82 -1.09 13.74 13.78
N GLN A 83 -1.66 12.84 12.98
CA GLN A 83 -3.09 12.83 12.71
C GLN A 83 -3.63 11.45 12.33
N SER A 84 -4.87 11.19 12.75
CA SER A 84 -5.65 10.07 12.26
C SER A 84 -6.23 10.38 10.88
N MET A 85 -6.09 9.46 9.92
CA MET A 85 -6.53 9.67 8.54
C MET A 85 -7.36 8.50 8.02
N LYS A 86 -8.36 8.82 7.22
CA LYS A 86 -9.17 7.84 6.49
C LYS A 86 -8.87 7.92 5.01
N TRP A 87 -8.81 6.76 4.38
CA TRP A 87 -8.45 6.62 2.98
C TRP A 87 -9.48 5.77 2.27
N ARG A 88 -10.00 6.25 1.14
CA ARG A 88 -10.99 5.55 0.30
C ARG A 88 -10.27 4.80 -0.81
N ILE A 89 -10.42 3.48 -0.85
CA ILE A 89 -9.83 2.63 -1.88
C ILE A 89 -10.41 3.02 -3.25
N PHE A 90 -9.53 3.24 -4.23
CA PHE A 90 -9.91 3.56 -5.61
C PHE A 90 -9.31 2.60 -6.64
N SER A 91 -8.24 1.88 -6.31
CA SER A 91 -7.62 0.91 -7.23
C SER A 91 -7.09 -0.32 -6.48
N VAL A 92 -7.27 -1.49 -7.09
CA VAL A 92 -6.70 -2.77 -6.63
C VAL A 92 -6.16 -3.54 -7.82
N TYR A 93 -4.87 -3.88 -7.81
CA TYR A 93 -4.24 -4.53 -8.96
C TYR A 93 -3.11 -5.48 -8.59
N ILE A 94 -2.77 -6.36 -9.53
CA ILE A 94 -1.64 -7.30 -9.41
C ILE A 94 -0.47 -6.75 -10.23
N PHE A 95 0.68 -6.63 -9.59
CA PHE A 95 1.91 -6.10 -10.17
C PHE A 95 2.98 -7.18 -10.26
N HIS A 96 3.60 -7.37 -11.43
CA HIS A 96 4.69 -8.34 -11.63
C HIS A 96 6.05 -7.64 -11.53
N GLN A 97 7.00 -8.18 -10.74
CA GLN A 97 8.35 -7.60 -10.62
C GLN A 97 9.08 -7.51 -11.98
N GLY A 98 9.71 -6.36 -12.25
CA GLY A 98 10.45 -6.10 -13.48
C GLY A 98 10.65 -4.61 -13.81
N SER A 99 9.87 -3.72 -13.19
CA SER A 99 10.07 -2.27 -13.21
C SER A 99 9.81 -1.71 -11.81
N ASP A 100 10.66 -0.81 -11.32
CA ASP A 100 10.41 -0.06 -10.08
C ASP A 100 9.25 0.93 -10.30
N PHE A 101 8.01 0.42 -10.35
CA PHE A 101 6.85 1.22 -10.76
C PHE A 101 6.20 2.01 -9.62
N ILE A 102 6.62 1.81 -8.36
CA ILE A 102 6.06 2.56 -7.23
C ILE A 102 6.80 3.89 -7.10
N GLN A 103 6.11 4.95 -7.50
CA GLN A 103 6.60 6.31 -7.46
C GLN A 103 6.07 7.04 -6.21
N ILE A 104 6.99 7.69 -5.50
CA ILE A 104 6.70 8.46 -4.26
C ILE A 104 6.82 9.96 -4.52
N TYR A 105 7.82 10.35 -5.31
CA TYR A 105 8.10 11.74 -5.68
C TYR A 105 7.70 12.01 -7.11
N PHE A 106 7.22 13.22 -7.36
CA PHE A 106 6.78 13.68 -8.67
C PHE A 106 7.37 15.06 -8.90
N ASP A 107 7.96 15.27 -10.06
CA ASP A 107 8.59 16.53 -10.46
C ASP A 107 7.55 17.57 -10.91
N SER A 108 6.33 17.12 -11.21
CA SER A 108 5.23 17.98 -11.65
C SER A 108 3.84 17.40 -11.36
N ASP A 109 2.85 18.28 -11.32
CA ASP A 109 1.43 17.96 -11.30
C ASP A 109 1.01 17.03 -12.45
N GLU A 110 1.58 17.25 -13.64
CA GLU A 110 1.30 16.46 -14.84
C GLU A 110 1.85 15.03 -14.70
N GLU A 111 3.04 14.88 -14.11
CA GLU A 111 3.61 13.57 -13.82
C GLU A 111 2.77 12.81 -12.80
N TYR A 112 2.37 13.47 -11.72
CA TYR A 112 1.50 12.85 -10.71
C TYR A 112 0.14 12.46 -11.30
N ALA A 113 -0.48 13.33 -12.11
CA ALA A 113 -1.72 13.00 -12.82
C ALA A 113 -1.57 11.79 -13.76
N ARG A 114 -0.44 11.66 -14.48
CA ARG A 114 -0.13 10.48 -15.29
C ARG A 114 -0.02 9.22 -14.42
N TYR A 115 0.69 9.30 -13.30
CA TYR A 115 0.83 8.19 -12.37
C TYR A 115 -0.54 7.73 -11.84
N LEU A 116 -1.36 8.66 -11.37
CA LEU A 116 -2.73 8.41 -10.90
C LEU A 116 -3.60 7.73 -11.97
N ASN A 117 -3.50 8.17 -13.23
CA ASN A 117 -4.21 7.53 -14.34
C ASN A 117 -3.73 6.09 -14.56
N ILE A 118 -2.42 5.84 -14.55
CA ILE A 118 -1.89 4.49 -14.75
C ILE A 118 -2.35 3.54 -13.65
N ILE A 119 -2.19 3.91 -12.38
CA ILE A 119 -2.60 3.03 -11.27
C ILE A 119 -4.12 2.84 -11.22
N SER A 120 -4.92 3.84 -11.63
CA SER A 120 -6.38 3.70 -11.72
C SER A 120 -6.78 2.71 -12.82
N ARG A 121 -6.14 2.79 -14.00
CA ARG A 121 -6.38 1.89 -15.13
C ARG A 121 -5.91 0.46 -14.90
N ASN A 122 -4.94 0.25 -14.01
CA ASN A 122 -4.46 -1.08 -13.66
C ASN A 122 -5.44 -1.83 -12.75
N SER A 123 -6.42 -1.15 -12.15
CA SER A 123 -7.39 -1.77 -11.25
C SER A 123 -8.12 -2.92 -11.93
N ILE A 124 -8.23 -4.07 -11.25
CA ILE A 124 -8.89 -5.28 -11.77
C ILE A 124 -10.42 -5.15 -11.81
N TYR A 125 -10.96 -4.12 -11.16
CA TYR A 125 -12.37 -3.73 -11.24
C TYR A 125 -12.52 -2.22 -10.99
N GLU A 126 -13.66 -1.68 -11.39
CA GLU A 126 -14.01 -0.28 -11.15
C GLU A 126 -14.53 -0.06 -9.72
N THR A 127 -14.03 0.98 -9.06
CA THR A 127 -14.49 1.39 -7.72
C THR A 127 -15.47 2.57 -7.77
N GLY A 128 -15.53 3.28 -8.90
CA GLY A 128 -16.26 4.54 -9.06
C GLY A 128 -15.67 5.73 -8.31
N ILE A 129 -14.44 5.60 -7.79
CA ILE A 129 -13.76 6.67 -7.04
C ILE A 129 -12.79 7.40 -7.95
N GLU A 130 -13.05 8.67 -8.20
CA GLU A 130 -12.13 9.54 -8.93
C GLU A 130 -10.99 10.04 -8.03
N VAL A 131 -9.81 10.18 -8.62
CA VAL A 131 -8.60 10.71 -7.98
C VAL A 131 -7.95 11.74 -8.89
N THR A 132 -7.46 12.83 -8.31
CA THR A 132 -6.91 13.99 -9.01
C THR A 132 -5.56 14.37 -8.41
N LYS A 133 -4.83 15.25 -9.09
CA LYS A 133 -3.54 15.76 -8.61
C LYS A 133 -3.58 16.53 -7.28
N GLY A 134 -4.78 16.97 -6.85
CA GLY A 134 -4.97 17.59 -5.53
C GLY A 134 -5.09 16.58 -4.39
N ASP A 135 -5.27 15.29 -4.70
CA ASP A 135 -5.44 14.24 -3.72
C ASP A 135 -4.09 13.65 -3.29
N LYS A 136 -4.01 13.21 -2.03
CA LYS A 136 -2.92 12.34 -1.56
C LYS A 136 -3.38 10.90 -1.59
N ILE A 137 -2.45 9.98 -1.85
CA ILE A 137 -2.74 8.55 -1.91
C ILE A 137 -1.91 7.74 -0.92
N LEU A 138 -2.47 6.61 -0.53
CA LEU A 138 -1.86 5.56 0.27
C LEU A 138 -1.80 4.30 -0.60
N THR A 139 -0.62 3.70 -0.72
CA THR A 139 -0.38 2.49 -1.48
C THR A 139 0.04 1.36 -0.53
N LEU A 140 -0.77 0.30 -0.45
CA LEU A 140 -0.46 -0.91 0.31
C LEU A 140 0.04 -1.99 -0.65
N VAL A 141 1.19 -2.60 -0.33
CA VAL A 141 1.86 -3.57 -1.20
C VAL A 141 2.13 -4.85 -0.42
N THR A 142 1.62 -5.97 -0.92
CA THR A 142 1.99 -7.27 -0.38
C THR A 142 3.41 -7.64 -0.80
N CYS A 143 4.26 -8.04 0.14
CA CYS A 143 5.52 -8.72 -0.12
C CYS A 143 5.30 -10.24 -0.08
N SER A 144 5.85 -10.97 -1.04
CA SER A 144 5.99 -12.43 -0.99
C SER A 144 7.46 -12.80 -1.12
N TYR A 145 7.90 -13.80 -0.34
CA TYR A 145 9.17 -14.52 -0.57
C TYR A 145 8.99 -15.64 -1.61
N GLU A 146 7.75 -16.09 -1.84
CA GLU A 146 7.46 -17.13 -2.81
C GLU A 146 7.62 -16.54 -4.23
N PHE A 147 8.41 -17.25 -5.04
CA PHE A 147 8.83 -17.00 -6.43
C PHE A 147 7.73 -16.69 -7.46
N ASN A 148 6.51 -16.41 -7.02
CA ASN A 148 5.49 -15.80 -7.88
C ASN A 148 5.73 -14.29 -7.85
N ASP A 149 6.30 -13.74 -8.92
CA ASP A 149 6.64 -12.33 -9.09
C ASP A 149 5.46 -11.34 -8.94
N ALA A 150 4.27 -11.82 -8.58
CA ALA A 150 3.03 -11.08 -8.47
C ALA A 150 2.77 -10.56 -7.05
N ARG A 151 2.73 -9.23 -6.90
CA ARG A 151 2.32 -8.52 -5.68
C ARG A 151 0.94 -7.94 -5.86
N LEU A 152 0.08 -8.04 -4.85
CA LEU A 152 -1.15 -7.26 -4.80
C LEU A 152 -0.84 -5.84 -4.31
N VAL A 153 -1.36 -4.86 -5.03
CA VAL A 153 -1.27 -3.44 -4.70
C VAL A 153 -2.68 -2.89 -4.54
N ILE A 154 -2.89 -2.11 -3.47
CA ILE A 154 -4.13 -1.40 -3.20
C ILE A 154 -3.78 0.08 -3.05
N CYS A 155 -4.45 0.93 -3.83
CA CYS A 155 -4.31 2.38 -3.72
C CYS A 155 -5.61 2.99 -3.19
N ALA A 156 -5.46 3.91 -2.25
CA ALA A 156 -6.55 4.63 -1.62
C ALA A 156 -6.26 6.13 -1.60
N LYS A 157 -7.28 6.97 -1.76
CA LYS A 157 -7.16 8.43 -1.68
C LYS A 157 -7.55 8.93 -0.30
N ARG A 158 -6.87 9.96 0.21
CA ARG A 158 -7.21 10.57 1.50
C ARG A 158 -8.60 11.21 1.43
N ILE A 159 -9.39 11.05 2.50
CA ILE A 159 -10.72 11.66 2.68
C ILE A 159 -10.58 12.98 3.43
#